data_AF-A0A351K135-F1
#
_entry.id   AF-A0A351K135-F1
#
_cell.length_a   1.000
_cell.length_b   1.000
_cell.length_c   1.000
_cell.angle_alpha   90.00
_cell.angle_beta   90.00
_cell.angle_gamma   90.00
#
_symmetry.space_group_name_H-M   'P 1'
#
loop_
_entity.id
_entity.type
_entity.pdbx_description
1 polymer ?
#
loop_
_entity_poly.entity_id
_entity_poly.type
_entity_poly.pdbx_seq_one_letter_code
_entity_poly.pdbx_strand_id
1 'polypeptide(L)'
;MDFRPNDDHAAIIEGVDRVCSDFDDEYWTTCDTEHTFPWEFYEAMAAGGWVGICIPEEFGGGGCGITEGALVLNRVAASGAGMNGSTALHLTMFGLNPVVKFGNDELKSTYLPRAATGDLHV
;
A
#
# COMPACT_ATOMS: atom_id res chain seq x y z
N MET A 1 -21.22 -18.55 -3.81
CA MET A 1 -20.15 -17.53 -3.79
C MET A 1 -20.56 -16.54 -2.72
N ASP A 2 -19.72 -16.32 -1.71
CA ASP A 2 -19.98 -15.36 -0.64
C ASP A 2 -19.16 -14.10 -0.94
N PHE A 3 -19.83 -12.95 -0.95
CA PHE A 3 -19.23 -11.65 -1.29
C PHE A 3 -19.23 -10.68 -0.10
N ARG A 4 -19.57 -11.17 1.09
CA ARG A 4 -19.57 -10.36 2.30
C ARG A 4 -18.12 -10.14 2.77
N PRO A 5 -17.81 -8.95 3.33
CA PRO A 5 -16.54 -8.73 4.01
C PRO A 5 -16.34 -9.73 5.14
N ASN A 6 -15.09 -10.16 5.35
CA ASN A 6 -14.71 -10.92 6.53
C ASN A 6 -14.08 -9.98 7.58
N ASP A 7 -13.71 -10.54 8.73
CA ASP A 7 -13.14 -9.76 9.84
C ASP A 7 -11.79 -9.10 9.46
N ASP A 8 -11.00 -9.75 8.61
CA ASP A 8 -9.74 -9.18 8.10
C ASP A 8 -10.00 -7.95 7.21
N HIS A 9 -11.04 -7.98 6.37
CA HIS A 9 -11.44 -6.84 5.55
C HIS A 9 -11.86 -5.65 6.41
N ALA A 10 -12.61 -5.91 7.49
CA ALA A 10 -12.99 -4.85 8.43
C ALA A 10 -11.76 -4.23 9.12
N ALA A 11 -10.81 -5.06 9.56
CA ALA A 11 -9.57 -4.60 10.18
C ALA A 11 -8.67 -3.80 9.22
N ILE A 12 -8.58 -4.23 7.95
CA ILE A 12 -7.86 -3.48 6.90
C ILE A 12 -8.51 -2.12 6.67
N ILE A 13 -9.83 -2.08 6.54
CA ILE A 13 -10.56 -0.83 6.31
C ILE A 13 -10.32 0.15 7.47
N GLU A 14 -10.51 -0.29 8.71
CA GLU A 14 -10.29 0.54 9.90
C GLU A 14 -8.83 1.02 9.99
N GLY A 15 -7.88 0.12 9.73
CA GLY A 15 -6.46 0.42 9.80
C GLY A 15 -6.01 1.46 8.77
N VAL A 16 -6.48 1.35 7.53
CA VAL A 16 -6.17 2.30 6.46
C VAL A 16 -6.89 3.63 6.69
N ASP A 17 -8.17 3.61 7.07
CA ASP A 17 -8.94 4.82 7.37
C ASP A 17 -8.27 5.65 8.46
N ARG A 18 -7.74 5.00 9.50
CA ARG A 18 -7.00 5.68 10.56
C ARG A 18 -5.75 6.40 10.03
N VAL A 19 -4.94 5.75 9.19
CA VAL A 19 -3.75 6.41 8.60
C VAL A 19 -4.18 7.56 7.69
N CYS A 20 -5.18 7.33 6.84
CA CYS A 20 -5.69 8.36 5.94
C CYS A 20 -6.28 9.57 6.68
N SER A 21 -6.79 9.41 7.90
CA SER A 21 -7.35 10.51 8.68
C SER A 21 -6.33 11.56 9.14
N ASP A 22 -5.03 11.25 9.06
CA ASP A 22 -3.95 12.19 9.36
C ASP A 22 -3.62 13.12 8.18
N PHE A 23 -4.20 12.90 6.99
CA PHE A 23 -3.90 13.62 5.74
C PHE A 23 -5.14 14.25 5.11
N ASP A 24 -5.35 15.54 5.38
CA ASP A 24 -6.51 16.29 4.92
C ASP A 24 -6.35 16.88 3.50
N ASP A 25 -7.39 17.57 3.03
CA ASP A 25 -7.40 18.21 1.70
C ASP A 25 -6.30 19.28 1.54
N GLU A 26 -5.86 19.93 2.63
CA GLU A 26 -4.80 20.95 2.59
C GLU A 26 -3.44 20.30 2.32
N TYR A 27 -3.16 19.16 2.96
CA TYR A 27 -1.97 18.35 2.67
C TYR A 27 -1.90 17.99 1.17
N TRP A 28 -2.96 17.40 0.63
CA TRP A 28 -3.01 16.98 -0.78
C TRP A 28 -2.90 18.17 -1.73
N THR A 29 -3.60 19.28 -1.44
CA THR A 29 -3.52 20.51 -2.24
C THR A 29 -2.10 21.09 -2.25
N THR A 30 -1.39 21.02 -1.12
CA THR A 30 -0.01 21.48 -0.99
C THR A 30 0.93 20.62 -1.82
N CYS A 31 0.84 19.29 -1.71
CA CYS A 31 1.64 18.38 -2.52
C CYS A 31 1.44 18.64 -4.02
N ASP A 32 0.19 18.82 -4.44
CA ASP A 32 -0.18 19.07 -5.83
C ASP A 32 0.33 20.42 -6.34
N THR A 33 0.22 21.48 -5.54
CA THR A 33 0.64 22.83 -5.93
C THR A 33 2.15 22.95 -5.99
N GLU A 34 2.85 22.32 -5.05
CA GLU A 34 4.32 22.35 -4.97
C GLU A 34 4.98 21.26 -5.83
N HIS A 35 4.20 20.41 -6.50
CA HIS A 35 4.67 19.30 -7.32
C HIS A 35 5.58 18.34 -6.55
N THR A 36 5.23 18.07 -5.29
CA THR A 36 6.02 17.21 -4.40
C THR A 36 5.37 15.85 -4.25
N PHE A 37 6.20 14.81 -4.08
CA PHE A 37 5.71 13.49 -3.76
C PHE A 37 5.22 13.44 -2.30
N PRO A 38 4.11 12.75 -1.99
CA PRO A 38 3.53 12.72 -0.66
C PRO A 38 4.30 11.76 0.28
N TRP A 39 5.54 12.12 0.62
CA TRP A 39 6.45 11.26 1.41
C TRP A 39 5.90 10.93 2.79
N GLU A 40 5.33 11.92 3.49
CA GLU A 40 4.76 11.71 4.84
C GLU A 40 3.64 10.66 4.81
N PHE A 41 2.76 10.73 3.80
CA PHE A 41 1.72 9.72 3.59
C PHE A 41 2.32 8.36 3.25
N TYR A 42 3.29 8.31 2.33
CA TYR A 42 3.92 7.04 1.94
C TYR A 42 4.61 6.35 3.13
N GLU A 43 5.36 7.12 3.92
CA GLU A 43 6.06 6.64 5.12
C GLU A 43 5.07 6.14 6.18
N ALA A 44 3.96 6.84 6.40
CA ALA A 44 2.90 6.40 7.31
C ALA A 44 2.26 5.09 6.82
N MET A 45 2.02 4.97 5.51
CA MET A 45 1.49 3.74 4.92
C MET A 45 2.47 2.56 5.01
N ALA A 46 3.76 2.82 4.81
CA ALA A 46 4.83 1.83 4.95
C ALA A 46 4.99 1.38 6.41
N ALA A 47 4.99 2.30 7.37
CA ALA A 47 5.05 2.01 8.80
C ALA A 47 3.84 1.19 9.29
N GLY A 48 2.67 1.39 8.66
CA GLY A 48 1.48 0.57 8.89
C GLY A 48 1.50 -0.81 8.21
N GLY A 49 2.53 -1.12 7.41
CA GLY A 49 2.65 -2.38 6.66
C GLY A 49 1.78 -2.45 5.40
N TRP A 50 1.09 -1.37 5.04
CA TRP A 50 0.12 -1.37 3.93
C TRP A 50 0.80 -1.50 2.57
N VAL A 51 1.98 -0.91 2.41
CA VAL A 51 2.77 -0.98 1.17
C VAL A 51 3.14 -2.42 0.80
N GLY A 52 3.42 -3.24 1.82
CA GLY A 52 3.80 -4.65 1.70
C GLY A 52 2.64 -5.65 1.82
N ILE A 53 1.38 -5.21 1.84
CA ILE A 53 0.23 -6.07 2.19
C ILE A 53 0.11 -7.33 1.29
N CYS A 54 0.46 -7.21 0.01
CA CYS A 54 0.42 -8.32 -0.96
C CYS A 54 1.74 -9.11 -1.07
N ILE A 55 2.78 -8.71 -0.33
CA ILE A 55 4.08 -9.40 -0.34
C ILE A 55 4.01 -10.59 0.64
N PRO A 56 4.54 -11.77 0.30
CA PRO A 56 4.52 -12.92 1.20
C PRO A 56 5.19 -12.63 2.56
N GLU A 57 4.65 -13.24 3.62
CA GLU A 57 5.15 -13.08 5.00
C GLU A 57 6.62 -13.48 5.16
N GLU A 58 7.12 -14.46 4.38
CA GLU A 58 8.54 -14.88 4.40
C GLU A 58 9.51 -13.76 3.99
N PHE A 59 9.01 -12.73 3.30
CA PHE A 59 9.75 -11.52 2.94
C PHE A 59 9.35 -10.31 3.80
N GLY A 60 8.60 -10.51 4.89
CA GLY A 60 8.17 -9.45 5.81
C GLY A 60 6.94 -8.65 5.35
N GLY A 61 6.19 -9.14 4.37
CA GLY A 61 4.92 -8.55 3.94
C GLY A 61 3.70 -9.10 4.69
N GLY A 62 2.51 -8.67 4.27
CA GLY A 62 1.23 -9.05 4.89
C GLY A 62 0.63 -10.38 4.41
N GLY A 63 1.18 -10.97 3.34
CA GLY A 63 0.71 -12.27 2.80
C GLY A 63 -0.69 -12.26 2.19
N CYS A 64 -1.33 -11.10 2.06
CA CYS A 64 -2.69 -10.99 1.56
C CYS A 64 -2.78 -11.05 0.02
N GLY A 65 -4.00 -11.08 -0.49
CA GLY A 65 -4.29 -11.14 -1.92
C GLY A 65 -4.65 -9.80 -2.55
N ILE A 66 -5.06 -9.88 -3.82
CA ILE A 66 -5.47 -8.71 -4.62
C ILE A 66 -6.71 -8.04 -4.02
N THR A 67 -7.62 -8.80 -3.40
CA THR A 67 -8.82 -8.23 -2.77
C THR A 67 -8.45 -7.26 -1.65
N GLU A 68 -7.53 -7.65 -0.78
CA GLU A 68 -7.06 -6.83 0.33
C GLU A 68 -6.27 -5.61 -0.17
N GLY A 69 -5.38 -5.80 -1.16
CA GLY A 69 -4.70 -4.66 -1.80
C GLY A 69 -5.66 -3.68 -2.47
N ALA A 70 -6.73 -4.18 -3.10
CA ALA A 70 -7.78 -3.34 -3.69
C ALA A 70 -8.59 -2.60 -2.63
N LEU A 71 -8.84 -3.21 -1.47
CA LEU A 71 -9.49 -2.53 -0.34
C LEU A 71 -8.63 -1.37 0.15
N VAL A 72 -7.31 -1.57 0.33
CA VAL A 72 -6.39 -0.50 0.74
C VAL A 72 -6.49 0.70 -0.21
N LEU A 73 -6.32 0.48 -1.52
CA LEU A 73 -6.39 1.57 -2.49
C LEU A 73 -7.77 2.20 -2.59
N ASN A 74 -8.85 1.42 -2.39
CA ASN A 74 -10.20 1.97 -2.36
C ASN A 74 -10.38 2.95 -1.19
N ARG A 75 -9.88 2.62 0.00
CA ARG A 75 -9.95 3.49 1.18
C ARG A 75 -9.11 4.74 0.99
N VAL A 76 -7.88 4.60 0.47
CA VAL A 76 -7.01 5.74 0.13
C VAL A 76 -7.70 6.67 -0.89
N ALA A 77 -8.22 6.12 -1.98
CA ALA A 77 -8.91 6.95 -2.97
C ALA A 77 -10.13 7.68 -2.39
N ALA A 78 -10.86 7.03 -1.47
CA ALA A 78 -12.05 7.58 -0.81
C ALA A 78 -11.73 8.61 0.28
N SER A 79 -10.48 8.72 0.74
CA SER A 79 -10.10 9.62 1.83
C SER A 79 -9.91 11.08 1.42
N GLY A 80 -9.99 11.39 0.12
CA GLY A 80 -9.60 12.70 -0.45
C GLY A 80 -8.28 12.63 -1.22
N ALA A 81 -7.43 11.64 -0.94
CA ALA A 81 -6.14 11.45 -1.62
C ALA A 81 -6.26 11.12 -3.12
N GLY A 82 -7.40 10.53 -3.51
CA GLY A 82 -7.74 10.23 -4.90
C GLY A 82 -6.64 9.44 -5.62
N MET A 83 -6.29 9.91 -6.82
CA MET A 83 -5.25 9.27 -7.63
C MET A 83 -3.86 9.46 -7.03
N ASN A 84 -3.54 10.59 -6.42
CA ASN A 84 -2.19 10.90 -5.94
C ASN A 84 -1.77 9.99 -4.79
N GLY A 85 -2.65 9.73 -3.83
CA GLY A 85 -2.38 8.74 -2.78
C GLY A 85 -2.36 7.31 -3.32
N SER A 86 -3.26 6.97 -4.25
CA SER A 86 -3.33 5.60 -4.80
C SER A 86 -2.08 5.25 -5.61
N THR A 87 -1.60 6.18 -6.44
CA THR A 87 -0.43 5.95 -7.29
C THR A 87 0.84 5.79 -6.48
N ALA A 88 0.96 6.49 -5.35
CA ALA A 88 2.10 6.39 -4.44
C ALA A 88 2.32 4.96 -3.90
N LEU A 89 1.29 4.10 -3.86
CA LEU A 89 1.33 2.77 -3.24
C LEU A 89 1.25 1.61 -4.24
N HIS A 90 0.51 1.78 -5.35
CA HIS A 90 0.05 0.64 -6.15
C HIS A 90 1.16 -0.18 -6.83
N LEU A 91 2.29 0.46 -7.20
CA LEU A 91 3.37 -0.24 -7.89
C LEU A 91 4.07 -1.25 -6.99
N THR A 92 4.28 -0.92 -5.72
CA THR A 92 4.84 -1.89 -4.77
C THR A 92 3.89 -3.05 -4.53
N MET A 93 2.58 -2.79 -4.43
CA MET A 93 1.56 -3.83 -4.20
C MET A 93 1.35 -4.75 -5.41
N PHE A 94 1.26 -4.20 -6.62
CA PHE A 94 0.87 -4.96 -7.83
C PHE A 94 2.00 -5.13 -8.83
N GLY A 95 2.87 -4.13 -8.97
CA GLY A 95 3.99 -4.13 -9.90
C GLY A 95 5.08 -5.14 -9.54
N LEU A 96 5.21 -5.51 -8.26
CA LEU A 96 6.17 -6.53 -7.80
C LEU A 96 5.62 -7.96 -7.84
N ASN A 97 4.34 -8.16 -8.16
CA ASN A 97 3.75 -9.49 -8.27
C ASN A 97 4.49 -10.42 -9.27
N PRO A 98 5.03 -9.94 -10.41
CA PRO A 98 5.89 -10.75 -11.27
C PRO A 98 7.15 -11.27 -10.56
N VAL A 99 7.77 -10.48 -9.68
CA VAL A 99 8.93 -10.92 -8.88
C VAL A 99 8.50 -11.96 -7.85
N VAL A 100 7.37 -11.76 -7.18
CA VAL A 100 6.81 -12.75 -6.24
C VAL A 100 6.58 -14.09 -6.93
N LYS A 101 5.94 -14.08 -8.11
CA LYS A 101 5.56 -15.32 -8.81
C LYS A 101 6.70 -15.98 -9.59
N PHE A 102 7.55 -15.19 -10.22
CA PHE A 102 8.50 -15.66 -11.24
C PHE A 102 9.95 -15.26 -10.97
N GLY A 103 10.22 -14.46 -9.95
CA GLY A 103 11.58 -14.11 -9.54
C GLY A 103 12.37 -15.34 -9.09
N ASN A 104 13.66 -15.35 -9.41
CA ASN A 104 14.61 -16.27 -8.79
C ASN A 104 14.88 -15.85 -7.33
N ASP A 105 15.65 -16.66 -6.60
CA ASP A 105 15.92 -16.42 -5.18
C ASP A 105 16.66 -15.09 -4.94
N GLU A 106 17.53 -14.69 -5.85
CA GLU A 106 18.26 -13.42 -5.78
C GLU A 106 17.32 -12.21 -5.90
N LEU A 107 16.44 -12.19 -6.91
CA LEU A 107 15.45 -11.12 -7.09
C LEU A 107 14.50 -11.04 -5.89
N LYS A 108 14.02 -12.19 -5.40
CA LYS A 108 13.10 -12.24 -4.27
C LYS A 108 13.73 -11.72 -2.99
N SER A 109 14.88 -12.26 -2.61
CA SER A 109 15.59 -11.87 -1.38
C SER A 109 16.11 -10.43 -1.41
N THR A 110 16.44 -9.90 -2.59
CA THR A 110 16.94 -8.52 -2.72
C THR A 110 15.82 -7.48 -2.64
N TYR A 111 14.70 -7.69 -3.33
CA TYR A 111 13.71 -6.63 -3.54
C TYR A 111 12.49 -6.75 -2.64
N LEU A 112 11.99 -7.97 -2.38
CA LEU A 112 10.71 -8.12 -1.65
C LEU A 112 10.78 -7.63 -0.19
N PRO A 113 11.85 -7.89 0.58
CA PRO A 113 11.95 -7.33 1.94
C PRO A 113 11.98 -5.81 1.97
N ARG A 114 12.70 -5.19 1.04
CA ARG A 114 12.81 -3.72 0.96
C ARG A 114 11.51 -3.08 0.53
N ALA A 115 10.79 -3.73 -0.38
CA ALA A 115 9.46 -3.32 -0.80
C ALA A 115 8.43 -3.45 0.33
N ALA A 116 8.51 -4.52 1.13
CA ALA A 116 7.59 -4.75 2.24
C ALA A 116 7.69 -3.65 3.31
N THR A 117 8.90 -3.14 3.57
CA THR A 117 9.15 -2.08 4.55
C THR A 117 9.02 -0.67 3.97
N GLY A 118 8.79 -0.52 2.67
CA GLY A 118 8.80 0.78 1.99
C GLY A 118 10.19 1.41 1.80
N ASP A 119 11.29 0.68 2.06
CA ASP A 119 12.66 1.14 1.74
C ASP A 119 12.89 1.21 0.23
N LEU A 120 12.15 0.38 -0.52
CA LEU A 120 12.09 0.43 -1.97
C LEU A 120 10.73 0.96 -2.43
N HIS A 121 10.71 2.24 -2.77
CA HIS A 121 9.64 2.84 -3.57
C HIS A 121 9.84 2.50 -5.06
N VAL A 122 8.76 2.11 -5.75
CA VAL A 122 8.76 1.65 -7.15
C VAL A 122 7.95 2.61 -8.00
#